data_AF-A0A7K4IE29-F1
#
_entry.id   AF-A0A7K4IE29-F1
#
_cell.length_a   1.000
_cell.length_b   1.000
_cell.length_c   1.000
_cell.angle_alpha   90.00
_cell.angle_beta   90.00
_cell.angle_gamma   90.00
#
_symmetry.space_group_name_H-M   'P 1'
#
loop_
_entity.id
_entity.type
_entity.pdbx_description
1 polymer ?
#
loop_
_entity_poly.entity_id
_entity_poly.type
_entity_poly.pdbx_seq_one_letter_code
_entity_poly.pdbx_strand_id
1 'polypeptide(L)'
;MSIPVVPPEPRMAFPDAMREVLKVLKDLGEDASLSIAAIARKTGIDRRTVDKVVATILEIQDTLRAQTVLKHKVGRSYVVKLIERSERVRDAISSAGRRLKKRE
;
A
#
# COMPACT_ATOMS: atom_id res chain seq x y z
N MET A 1 -31.22 -28.43 20.12
CA MET A 1 -31.00 -27.23 19.29
C MET A 1 -29.88 -27.53 18.32
N SER A 2 -30.14 -27.50 17.02
CA SER A 2 -29.15 -27.83 15.99
C SER A 2 -28.20 -26.64 15.81
N ILE A 3 -26.90 -26.86 15.95
CA ILE A 3 -25.89 -25.83 15.67
C ILE A 3 -25.92 -25.55 14.16
N PRO A 4 -26.09 -24.29 13.70
CA PRO A 4 -25.99 -23.99 12.28
C PRO A 4 -24.57 -24.31 11.82
N VAL A 5 -24.44 -25.23 10.87
CA VAL A 5 -23.19 -25.53 10.19
C VAL A 5 -22.88 -24.33 9.29
N VAL A 6 -22.09 -23.38 9.80
CA VAL A 6 -21.53 -22.31 8.97
C VAL A 6 -20.54 -22.96 8.01
N PRO A 7 -20.75 -22.89 6.68
CA PRO A 7 -19.80 -23.45 5.73
C PRO A 7 -18.42 -22.79 5.96
N PRO A 8 -17.33 -23.55 5.97
CA PRO A 8 -16.00 -22.98 6.16
C PRO A 8 -15.75 -21.99 5.02
N GLU A 9 -15.43 -20.75 5.38
CA GLU A 9 -15.08 -19.74 4.39
C GLU A 9 -13.95 -20.27 3.49
N PRO A 10 -14.01 -20.04 2.17
CA PRO A 10 -12.99 -20.50 1.26
C PRO A 10 -11.63 -19.97 1.71
N ARG A 11 -10.70 -20.90 1.96
CA ARG A 11 -9.34 -20.57 2.40
C ARG A 11 -8.59 -19.93 1.25
N MET A 12 -8.73 -18.62 1.14
CA MET A 12 -8.02 -17.80 0.16
C MET A 12 -6.57 -17.62 0.61
N ALA A 13 -5.61 -17.77 -0.31
CA ALA A 13 -4.22 -17.45 -0.01
C ALA A 13 -4.06 -15.94 0.21
N PHE A 14 -3.17 -15.56 1.11
CA PHE A 14 -2.97 -14.14 1.47
C PHE A 14 -2.68 -13.22 0.26
N PRO A 15 -1.85 -13.61 -0.74
CA PRO A 15 -1.63 -12.79 -1.93
C PRO A 15 -2.90 -12.57 -2.76
N ASP A 16 -3.79 -13.56 -2.82
CA ASP A 16 -5.06 -13.46 -3.53
C ASP A 16 -6.03 -12.55 -2.79
N ALA A 17 -6.09 -12.67 -1.47
CA ALA A 17 -6.87 -11.78 -0.62
C ALA A 17 -6.42 -10.31 -0.78
N MET A 18 -5.11 -10.08 -0.87
CA MET A 18 -4.55 -8.76 -1.13
C MET A 18 -4.98 -8.20 -2.49
N ARG A 19 -4.96 -9.03 -3.54
CA ARG A 19 -5.42 -8.64 -4.88
C ARG A 19 -6.89 -8.22 -4.89
N GLU A 20 -7.76 -9.01 -4.27
CA GLU A 20 -9.21 -8.71 -4.24
C GLU A 20 -9.51 -7.46 -3.42
N VAL A 21 -8.86 -7.27 -2.26
CA VAL A 21 -9.01 -6.04 -1.47
C VAL A 21 -8.54 -4.81 -2.26
N LEU A 22 -7.37 -4.88 -2.92
CA LEU A 22 -6.87 -3.78 -3.75
C LEU A 22 -7.80 -3.45 -4.92
N LYS A 23 -8.43 -4.45 -5.53
CA LYS A 23 -9.42 -4.25 -6.58
C LYS A 23 -10.64 -3.48 -6.06
N VAL A 24 -11.19 -3.90 -4.91
CA VAL A 24 -12.31 -3.18 -4.27
C VAL A 24 -11.94 -1.74 -3.92
N LEU A 25 -10.74 -1.52 -3.37
CA LEU A 25 -10.24 -0.19 -3.04
C LEU A 25 -10.05 0.69 -4.29
N LYS A 26 -9.58 0.12 -5.40
CA LYS A 26 -9.44 0.82 -6.68
C LYS A 26 -10.78 1.24 -7.26
N ASP A 27 -11.80 0.39 -7.15
CA ASP A 27 -13.13 0.62 -7.72
C ASP A 27 -13.95 1.67 -6.93
N LEU A 28 -13.54 2.03 -5.71
CA LEU A 28 -14.22 3.04 -4.87
C LEU A 28 -14.04 4.48 -5.36
N GLY A 29 -12.92 4.80 -6.02
CA GLY A 29 -12.55 6.19 -6.31
C GLY A 29 -11.96 6.93 -5.10
N GLU A 30 -11.49 8.16 -5.31
CA GLU A 30 -10.65 8.90 -4.35
C GLU A 30 -11.41 9.41 -3.11
N ASP A 31 -12.71 9.68 -3.22
CA ASP A 31 -13.51 10.30 -2.16
C ASP A 31 -14.42 9.33 -1.39
N ALA A 32 -14.35 8.03 -1.69
CA ALA A 32 -15.23 7.03 -1.09
C ALA A 32 -14.51 6.18 -0.05
N SER A 33 -15.09 6.09 1.15
CA SER A 33 -14.58 5.27 2.25
C SER A 33 -15.42 4.00 2.44
N LEU A 34 -14.76 2.87 2.68
CA LEU A 34 -15.42 1.65 3.19
C LEU A 34 -14.85 1.24 4.54
N SER A 35 -15.72 0.71 5.40
CA SER A 35 -15.28 -0.03 6.58
C SER A 35 -14.72 -1.40 6.21
N ILE A 36 -13.85 -1.96 7.06
CA ILE A 36 -13.35 -3.34 6.94
C ILE A 36 -14.49 -4.35 6.76
N ALA A 37 -15.59 -4.17 7.50
CA ALA A 37 -16.76 -5.03 7.37
C ALA A 37 -17.45 -4.92 6.00
N ALA A 38 -17.45 -3.73 5.39
CA ALA A 38 -18.01 -3.54 4.05
C ALA A 38 -17.09 -4.14 2.98
N ILE A 39 -15.77 -4.04 3.14
CA ILE A 39 -14.79 -4.68 2.25
C ILE A 39 -14.95 -6.20 2.33
N ALA A 40 -15.00 -6.78 3.54
CA ALA A 40 -15.23 -8.20 3.77
C ALA A 40 -16.50 -8.73 3.08
N ARG A 41 -17.61 -7.98 3.16
CA ARG A 41 -18.85 -8.33 2.46
C ARG A 41 -18.72 -8.28 0.93
N LYS A 42 -17.95 -7.32 0.40
CA LYS A 42 -17.75 -7.17 -1.04
C LYS A 42 -16.80 -8.23 -1.61
N THR A 43 -15.80 -8.66 -0.85
CA THR A 43 -14.79 -9.64 -1.29
C THR A 43 -15.14 -11.08 -0.92
N GLY A 44 -16.05 -11.30 0.05
CA GLY A 44 -16.32 -12.63 0.61
C GLY A 44 -15.17 -13.17 1.47
N ILE A 45 -14.27 -12.31 1.93
CA ILE A 45 -13.11 -12.66 2.74
C ILE A 45 -13.40 -12.37 4.22
N ASP A 46 -12.96 -13.26 5.12
CA ASP A 46 -13.03 -13.03 6.57
C ASP A 46 -12.53 -11.64 6.96
N ARG A 47 -13.21 -11.00 7.91
CA ARG A 47 -12.85 -9.67 8.41
C ARG A 47 -11.43 -9.63 8.96
N ARG A 48 -10.95 -10.67 9.63
CA ARG A 48 -9.59 -10.71 10.19
C ARG A 48 -8.55 -10.77 9.09
N THR A 49 -8.85 -11.44 7.98
CA THR A 49 -7.95 -11.48 6.81
C THR A 49 -7.93 -10.13 6.10
N VAL A 50 -9.09 -9.49 5.91
CA VAL A 50 -9.17 -8.14 5.36
C VAL A 50 -8.40 -7.14 6.21
N ASP A 51 -8.55 -7.18 7.53
CA ASP A 51 -7.82 -6.34 8.47
C ASP A 51 -6.30 -6.48 8.33
N LYS A 52 -5.79 -7.71 8.31
CA LYS A 52 -4.37 -7.99 8.08
C LYS A 52 -3.89 -7.47 6.73
N VAL A 53 -4.67 -7.68 5.67
CA VAL A 53 -4.32 -7.21 4.32
C VAL A 53 -4.22 -5.68 4.31
N VAL A 54 -5.20 -4.99 4.88
CA VAL A 54 -5.19 -3.52 4.95
C VAL A 54 -4.00 -3.02 5.76
N ALA A 55 -3.70 -3.64 6.91
CA ALA A 55 -2.51 -3.31 7.70
C ALA A 55 -1.22 -3.47 6.89
N THR A 56 -1.06 -4.59 6.17
CA THR A 56 0.12 -4.83 5.31
C THR A 56 0.23 -3.80 4.18
N ILE A 57 -0.90 -3.42 3.56
CA ILE A 57 -0.90 -2.37 2.52
C ILE A 57 -0.41 -1.04 3.08
N LEU A 58 -0.91 -0.64 4.27
CA LEU A 58 -0.48 0.60 4.93
C LEU A 58 1.01 0.56 5.28
N GLU A 59 1.50 -0.57 5.80
CA GLU A 59 2.92 -0.75 6.15
C GLU A 59 3.83 -0.64 4.91
N ILE A 60 3.40 -1.21 3.78
CA ILE A 60 4.09 -1.07 2.48
C ILE A 60 4.07 0.40 2.03
N GLN A 61 2.93 1.09 2.14
CA GLN A 61 2.82 2.50 1.77
C GLN A 61 3.73 3.39 2.62
N ASP A 62 3.78 3.16 3.92
CA ASP A 62 4.66 3.90 4.83
C ASP A 62 6.14 3.67 4.50
N THR A 63 6.52 2.42 4.24
CA THR A 63 7.88 2.06 3.81
C THR A 63 8.26 2.75 2.49
N LEU A 64 7.38 2.70 1.48
CA LEU A 64 7.60 3.34 0.18
C LEU A 64 7.51 4.88 0.24
N ARG A 65 6.79 5.44 1.20
CA ARG A 65 6.79 6.90 1.43
C ARG A 65 8.14 7.35 1.98
N ALA A 66 8.70 6.58 2.89
CA ALA A 66 9.98 6.83 3.54
C ALA A 66 11.19 6.47 2.66
N GLN A 67 11.03 5.65 1.61
CA GLN A 67 12.16 5.10 0.86
C GLN A 67 11.91 5.13 -0.66
N THR A 68 12.96 5.36 -1.43
CA THR A 68 12.95 5.33 -2.90
C THR A 68 13.68 4.09 -3.40
N VAL A 69 13.04 3.35 -4.32
CA VAL A 69 13.65 2.22 -5.00
C VAL A 69 14.42 2.72 -6.22
N LEU A 70 15.74 2.53 -6.24
CA LEU A 70 16.58 2.82 -7.40
C LEU A 70 16.97 1.53 -8.11
N LYS A 71 16.76 1.49 -9.42
CA LYS A 71 17.24 0.42 -10.31
C LYS A 71 18.35 0.98 -11.19
N HIS A 72 19.56 0.43 -11.07
CA HIS A 72 20.70 0.82 -11.91
C HIS A 72 21.29 -0.40 -12.62
N LYS A 73 21.70 -0.21 -13.88
CA LYS A 73 22.34 -1.26 -14.67
C LYS A 73 23.84 -1.27 -14.37
N VAL A 74 24.37 -2.41 -13.96
CA VAL A 74 25.79 -2.65 -13.71
C VAL A 74 26.23 -3.79 -14.64
N GLY A 75 26.91 -3.43 -15.73
CA GLY A 75 27.31 -4.37 -16.78
C GLY A 75 26.09 -5.05 -17.43
N ARG A 76 25.96 -6.37 -17.23
CA ARG A 76 24.85 -7.18 -17.75
C ARG A 76 23.69 -7.36 -16.75
N SER A 77 23.82 -6.85 -15.52
CA SER A 77 22.84 -7.05 -14.45
C SER A 77 22.15 -5.76 -14.02
N TYR A 78 20.99 -5.89 -13.38
CA TYR A 78 20.33 -4.79 -12.69
C TYR A 78 20.52 -4.94 -11.18
N VAL A 79 20.91 -3.86 -10.54
CA VAL A 79 21.00 -3.77 -9.09
C VAL A 79 19.88 -2.87 -8.59
N VAL A 80 19.13 -3.37 -7.62
CA VAL A 80 18.03 -2.66 -6.96
C VAL A 80 18.51 -2.22 -5.58
N LYS A 81 18.37 -0.93 -5.26
CA LYS A 81 18.72 -0.34 -3.97
C LYS A 81 17.51 0.37 -3.39
N LEU A 82 17.33 0.24 -2.08
CA LEU A 82 16.35 0.99 -1.31
C LEU A 82 17.09 2.13 -0.60
N ILE A 83 16.67 3.37 -0.83
CA ILE A 83 17.35 4.56 -0.28
C ILE A 83 16.35 5.35 0.54
N GLU A 84 16.72 5.74 1.75
CA GLU A 84 15.87 6.60 2.58
C GLU A 84 15.64 7.96 1.91
N ARG A 85 14.36 8.31 1.83
CA ARG A 85 13.86 9.60 1.39
C ARG A 85 14.05 10.57 2.55
N SER A 86 15.29 11.02 2.77
CA SER A 86 15.60 12.00 3.80
C SER A 86 14.71 13.24 3.63
N GLU A 87 13.68 13.40 4.47
CA GLU A 87 12.78 14.57 4.45
C GLU A 87 13.59 15.88 4.55
N ARG A 88 14.74 15.85 5.25
CA ARG A 88 15.72 16.95 5.36
C ARG A 88 16.31 17.41 4.02
N VAL A 89 16.45 16.54 3.02
CA VAL A 89 16.99 16.90 1.69
C VAL A 89 15.92 17.59 0.84
N ARG A 90 14.64 17.22 0.98
CA ARG A 90 13.54 17.84 0.24
C ARG A 90 13.35 19.30 0.69
N ASP A 91 13.41 19.57 2.00
CA ASP A 91 13.35 20.93 2.55
C ASP A 91 14.61 21.76 2.19
N ALA A 92 15.79 21.14 2.21
CA ALA A 92 17.02 21.79 1.76
C ALA A 92 16.95 22.21 0.27
N ILE A 93 16.47 21.33 -0.62
CA ILE A 93 16.31 21.63 -2.05
C ILE A 93 15.19 22.66 -2.29
N SER A 94 14.06 22.58 -1.58
CA SER A 94 12.98 23.57 -1.69
C SER A 94 13.34 24.94 -1.10
N SER A 95 14.27 25.01 -0.14
CA SER A 95 14.82 26.28 0.36
C SER A 95 15.88 26.88 -0.58
N ALA A 96 16.70 26.05 -1.24
CA ALA A 96 17.67 26.48 -2.24
C ALA A 96 17.00 27.00 -3.53
N GLY A 97 15.93 26.33 -4.00
CA GLY A 97 15.16 26.78 -5.18
C GLY A 97 14.41 28.11 -4.97
N ARG A 98 14.02 28.44 -3.74
CA ARG A 98 13.39 29.73 -3.41
C ARG A 98 14.35 30.91 -3.39
N ARG A 99 15.66 30.68 -3.15
CA ARG A 99 16.68 31.74 -3.16
C ARG A 99 17.18 32.08 -4.56
N LEU A 100 17.11 31.15 -5.51
CA LEU A 100 17.48 31.38 -6.91
C LEU A 100 16.41 32.17 -7.70
N LYS A 101 15.12 32.02 -7.37
CA LYS A 101 14.02 32.77 -8.02
C LYS A 101 13.88 34.24 -7.61
N LYS A 102 14.69 34.75 -6.67
CA LYS A 102 14.59 36.13 -6.17
C LYS A 102 15.74 37.04 -6.66
N ARG A 103 16.58 36.54 -7.56
CA ARG A 103 17.65 37.27 -8.25
C ARG A 103 17.61 36.94 -9.74
N GLU A 104 16.48 37.22 -10.37
CA GLU A 104 16.37 37.52 -11.80
C GLU A 104 15.37 38.67 -11.96
#